data_AF-A0A258L1Z6-F1
#
_entry.id   AF-A0A258L1Z6-F1
#
_cell.length_a   1.000
_cell.length_b   1.000
_cell.length_c   1.000
_cell.angle_alpha   90.00
_cell.angle_beta   90.00
_cell.angle_gamma   90.00
#
_symmetry.space_group_name_H-M   'P 1'
#
loop_
_entity.id
_entity.type
_entity.pdbx_description
1 polymer ?
#
loop_
_entity_poly.entity_id
_entity_poly.type
_entity_poly.pdbx_seq_one_letter_code
_entity_poly.pdbx_strand_id
1 'polypeptide(L)'
;MRPLTLDASSVPVDGLRRHPARIGPNAIIQLSAAVTARLGNEARDALFRRAGLQRYLRAMPENMVDEAEVIALHRALRASVTAEAARDLFYEAGLLTGDYILANRIPKPAQVILKLLPRGLATRALTAAIGKHAWTFAGSGSFRAVSTQPLVLEIANSPLCRGETADTPLCDYYAGTFTRLYRTLADAETDIRETSCGAVAGGACRFEDRPDRRPGHPGA
;
A
#
# COMPACT_ATOMS: atom_id res chain seq x y z
N MET A 1 11.18 61.79 12.40
CA MET A 1 11.45 60.80 13.47
C MET A 1 10.58 59.58 13.20
N ARG A 2 11.20 58.46 12.84
CA ARG A 2 10.55 57.15 12.61
C ARG A 2 10.22 56.51 13.97
N PRO A 3 9.03 55.95 14.20
CA PRO A 3 8.82 55.04 15.31
C PRO A 3 9.45 53.68 14.99
N LEU A 4 10.38 53.22 15.84
CA LEU A 4 10.87 51.84 15.86
C LEU A 4 9.73 50.92 16.30
N THR A 5 9.26 50.06 15.40
CA THR A 5 8.45 48.89 15.75
C THR A 5 9.39 47.75 16.17
N LEU A 6 9.22 47.28 17.41
CA LEU A 6 9.92 46.12 17.96
C LEU A 6 9.48 44.86 17.22
N ASP A 7 10.48 44.16 16.70
CA ASP A 7 10.41 42.90 15.99
C ASP A 7 9.96 41.78 16.96
N ALA A 8 8.82 41.17 16.69
CA ALA A 8 8.36 39.97 17.41
C ALA A 8 9.12 38.78 16.82
N SER A 9 10.34 38.57 17.31
CA SER A 9 11.13 37.39 17.01
C SER A 9 10.33 36.12 17.33
N SER A 10 10.02 35.34 16.29
CA SER A 10 9.45 34.01 16.46
C SER A 10 10.52 33.07 17.00
N VAL A 11 10.30 32.57 18.21
CA VAL A 11 11.09 31.48 18.78
C VAL A 11 10.78 30.21 17.98
N PRO A 12 11.79 29.48 17.45
CA PRO A 12 11.55 28.20 16.82
C PRO A 12 11.11 27.20 17.88
N VAL A 13 9.88 26.68 17.75
CA VAL A 13 9.43 25.53 18.54
C VAL A 13 10.07 24.29 17.94
N ASP A 14 11.27 23.98 18.42
CA ASP A 14 11.87 22.67 18.18
C ASP A 14 11.20 21.62 19.08
N GLY A 15 10.89 20.46 18.51
CA GLY A 15 10.84 19.23 19.29
C GLY A 15 9.50 18.72 19.81
N LEU A 16 8.34 19.00 19.18
CA LEU A 16 7.25 18.03 19.32
C LEU A 16 7.65 16.77 18.54
N ARG A 17 8.25 15.80 19.24
CA ARG A 17 8.46 14.45 18.74
C ARG A 17 7.09 13.90 18.35
N ARG A 18 6.67 14.11 17.10
CA ARG A 18 5.56 13.36 16.51
C ARG A 18 5.99 11.91 16.57
N HIS A 19 5.29 11.10 17.37
CA HIS A 19 5.50 9.67 17.33
C HIS A 19 5.40 9.23 15.85
N PRO A 20 6.43 8.54 15.32
CA PRO A 20 6.41 8.16 13.93
C PRO A 20 5.19 7.28 13.68
N ALA A 21 4.48 7.55 12.59
CA ALA A 21 3.32 6.75 12.24
C ALA A 21 3.75 5.30 12.01
N ARG A 22 2.89 4.38 12.44
CA ARG A 22 3.19 2.95 12.45
C ARG A 22 2.41 2.25 11.35
N ILE A 23 3.06 1.29 10.70
CA ILE A 23 2.48 0.48 9.63
C ILE A 23 2.80 -1.01 9.86
N GLY A 24 1.97 -1.88 9.31
CA GLY A 24 2.12 -3.32 9.41
C GLY A 24 3.40 -3.81 8.74
N PRO A 25 4.04 -4.85 9.29
CA PRO A 25 5.35 -5.30 8.81
C PRO A 25 5.30 -5.99 7.44
N ASN A 26 4.11 -6.35 6.94
CA ASN A 26 3.98 -7.12 5.70
C ASN A 26 4.51 -6.40 4.45
N ALA A 27 4.51 -5.06 4.43
CA ALA A 27 5.13 -4.32 3.34
C ALA A 27 6.65 -4.55 3.27
N ILE A 28 7.29 -4.92 4.38
CA ILE A 28 8.70 -5.34 4.42
C ILE A 28 8.82 -6.85 4.15
N ILE A 29 8.08 -7.66 4.90
CA ILE A 29 8.19 -9.13 4.85
C ILE A 29 7.88 -9.66 3.45
N GLN A 30 6.76 -9.23 2.86
CA GLN A 30 6.30 -9.78 1.60
C GLN A 30 7.07 -9.21 0.41
N LEU A 31 7.61 -7.98 0.53
CA LEU A 31 8.54 -7.46 -0.46
C LEU A 31 9.87 -8.21 -0.43
N SER A 32 10.38 -8.56 0.77
CA SER A 32 11.52 -9.46 0.90
C SER A 32 11.26 -10.79 0.20
N ALA A 33 10.08 -11.40 0.41
CA ALA A 33 9.73 -12.68 -0.19
C ALA A 33 9.67 -12.59 -1.73
N ALA A 34 8.99 -11.58 -2.29
CA ALA A 34 8.90 -11.39 -3.74
C ALA A 34 10.29 -11.15 -4.38
N VAL A 35 11.12 -10.31 -3.76
CA VAL A 35 12.49 -10.05 -4.25
C VAL A 35 13.34 -11.31 -4.16
N THR A 36 13.27 -12.08 -3.07
CA THR A 36 14.00 -13.34 -2.95
C THR A 36 13.56 -14.36 -4.01
N ALA A 37 12.26 -14.50 -4.24
CA ALA A 37 11.72 -15.45 -5.21
C ALA A 37 12.15 -15.14 -6.65
N ARG A 38 12.19 -13.86 -7.04
CA ARG A 38 12.48 -13.45 -8.42
C ARG A 38 13.93 -13.12 -8.70
N LEU A 39 14.64 -12.54 -7.74
CA LEU A 39 15.99 -11.99 -7.91
C LEU A 39 17.04 -12.64 -7.01
N GLY A 40 16.64 -13.55 -6.12
CA GLY A 40 17.54 -14.28 -5.23
C GLY A 40 17.91 -13.55 -3.93
N ASN A 41 18.61 -14.27 -3.05
CA ASN A 41 18.98 -13.77 -1.72
C ASN A 41 19.96 -12.59 -1.77
N GLU A 42 20.92 -12.59 -2.69
CA GLU A 42 21.91 -11.52 -2.81
C GLU A 42 21.27 -10.17 -3.13
N ALA A 43 20.30 -10.17 -4.06
CA ALA A 43 19.52 -8.98 -4.41
C ALA A 43 18.69 -8.47 -3.23
N ARG A 44 18.02 -9.37 -2.49
CA ARG A 44 17.32 -9.02 -1.24
C ARG A 44 18.29 -8.37 -0.25
N ASP A 45 19.43 -8.98 0.00
CA ASP A 45 20.38 -8.49 1.00
C ASP A 45 20.96 -7.12 0.63
N ALA A 46 21.26 -6.91 -0.66
CA ALA A 46 21.69 -5.62 -1.19
C ALA A 46 20.59 -4.56 -1.04
N LEU A 47 19.34 -4.89 -1.35
CA LEU A 47 18.19 -4.01 -1.16
C LEU A 47 18.03 -3.58 0.30
N PHE A 48 18.06 -4.54 1.23
CA PHE A 48 17.93 -4.24 2.66
C PHE A 48 19.09 -3.40 3.19
N ARG A 49 20.33 -3.62 2.73
CA ARG A 49 21.46 -2.75 3.06
C ARG A 49 21.27 -1.33 2.52
N ARG A 50 20.85 -1.18 1.26
CA ARG A 50 20.56 0.13 0.65
C ARG A 50 19.47 0.90 1.40
N ALA A 51 18.47 0.19 1.90
CA ALA A 51 17.39 0.76 2.71
C ALA A 51 17.78 1.05 4.18
N GLY A 52 18.99 0.69 4.63
CA GLY A 52 19.38 0.79 6.04
C GLY A 52 18.63 -0.19 6.95
N LEU A 53 18.14 -1.30 6.41
CA LEU A 53 17.31 -2.30 7.07
C LEU A 53 18.01 -3.66 7.27
N GLN A 54 19.33 -3.74 7.14
CA GLN A 54 20.10 -4.99 7.23
C GLN A 54 19.87 -5.81 8.52
N ARG A 55 19.36 -5.17 9.59
CA ARG A 55 18.94 -5.87 10.82
C ARG A 55 17.85 -6.93 10.55
N TYR A 56 16.97 -6.67 9.59
CA TYR A 56 15.88 -7.58 9.22
C TYR A 56 16.34 -8.80 8.42
N LEU A 57 17.59 -8.83 7.94
CA LEU A 57 18.18 -10.04 7.36
C LEU A 57 18.43 -11.13 8.40
N ARG A 58 18.58 -10.76 9.68
CA ARG A 58 18.72 -11.72 10.78
C ARG A 58 17.39 -12.08 11.42
N ALA A 59 16.51 -11.11 11.59
CA ALA A 59 15.19 -11.31 12.19
C ALA A 59 14.18 -10.32 11.61
N MET A 60 13.18 -10.83 10.90
CA MET A 60 12.10 -10.01 10.33
C MET A 60 11.24 -9.36 11.44
N PRO A 61 10.59 -8.22 11.16
CA PRO A 61 9.75 -7.55 12.15
C PRO A 61 8.48 -8.35 12.46
N GLU A 62 8.21 -8.60 13.73
CA GLU A 62 6.99 -9.31 14.19
C GLU A 62 5.85 -8.34 14.58
N ASN A 63 6.20 -7.09 14.85
CA ASN A 63 5.27 -6.05 15.29
C ASN A 63 5.13 -4.96 14.21
N MET A 64 4.19 -4.04 14.42
CA MET A 64 4.11 -2.81 13.61
C MET A 64 5.49 -2.15 13.53
N VAL A 65 5.86 -1.56 12.42
CA VAL A 65 7.14 -0.87 12.21
C VAL A 65 6.94 0.62 12.07
N ASP A 66 8.01 1.40 12.17
CA ASP A 66 8.01 2.80 11.74
C ASP A 66 7.75 2.85 10.23
N GLU A 67 6.80 3.67 9.78
CA GLU A 67 6.49 3.79 8.35
C GLU A 67 7.69 4.24 7.52
N ALA A 68 8.65 4.98 8.11
CA ALA A 68 9.86 5.40 7.44
C ALA A 68 10.69 4.22 6.92
N GLU A 69 10.62 3.06 7.58
CA GLU A 69 11.31 1.85 7.14
C GLU A 69 10.69 1.28 5.86
N VAL A 70 9.35 1.23 5.79
CA VAL A 70 8.64 0.82 4.56
C VAL A 70 8.95 1.78 3.43
N ILE A 71 8.89 3.08 3.70
CA ILE A 71 9.21 4.13 2.73
C ILE A 71 10.64 3.94 2.20
N ALA A 72 11.61 3.74 3.09
CA ALA A 72 13.01 3.55 2.70
C ALA A 72 13.21 2.30 1.85
N LEU A 73 12.57 1.19 2.20
CA LEU A 73 12.68 -0.06 1.44
C LEU A 73 12.06 0.05 0.04
N HIS A 74 10.87 0.65 -0.07
CA HIS A 74 10.20 0.83 -1.36
C HIS A 74 10.98 1.79 -2.27
N ARG A 75 11.52 2.89 -1.72
CA ARG A 75 12.43 3.80 -2.46
C ARG A 75 13.68 3.07 -2.93
N ALA A 76 14.31 2.29 -2.05
CA ALA A 76 15.51 1.55 -2.38
C ALA A 76 15.27 0.54 -3.52
N LEU A 77 14.11 -0.13 -3.55
CA LEU A 77 13.78 -1.04 -4.65
C LEU A 77 13.62 -0.28 -5.97
N ARG A 78 12.84 0.81 -5.98
CA ARG A 78 12.68 1.65 -7.19
C ARG A 78 14.00 2.16 -7.75
N ALA A 79 14.94 2.52 -6.87
CA ALA A 79 16.27 2.96 -7.27
C ALA A 79 17.21 1.83 -7.73
N SER A 80 16.81 0.56 -7.60
CA SER A 80 17.68 -0.60 -7.86
C SER A 80 17.28 -1.43 -9.09
N VAL A 81 16.08 -1.21 -9.65
CA VAL A 81 15.55 -1.96 -10.79
C VAL A 81 14.82 -1.03 -11.77
N THR A 82 14.42 -1.53 -12.95
CA THR A 82 13.59 -0.75 -13.88
C THR A 82 12.20 -0.51 -13.30
N ALA A 83 11.47 0.48 -13.82
CA ALA A 83 10.12 0.79 -13.39
C ALA A 83 9.16 -0.40 -13.54
N GLU A 84 9.30 -1.17 -14.63
CA GLU A 84 8.49 -2.36 -14.89
C GLU A 84 8.79 -3.47 -13.89
N ALA A 85 10.06 -3.72 -13.59
CA ALA A 85 10.47 -4.71 -12.61
C ALA A 85 10.00 -4.32 -11.20
N ALA A 86 10.09 -3.03 -10.83
CA ALA A 86 9.59 -2.53 -9.56
C ALA A 86 8.06 -2.73 -9.45
N ARG A 87 7.31 -2.35 -10.49
CA ARG A 87 5.85 -2.54 -10.58
C ARG A 87 5.48 -4.01 -10.32
N ASP A 88 6.12 -4.93 -11.03
CA ASP A 88 5.77 -6.35 -10.94
C ASP A 88 6.13 -6.93 -9.56
N LEU A 89 7.28 -6.56 -8.99
CA LEU A 89 7.70 -6.99 -7.64
C LEU A 89 6.79 -6.44 -6.54
N PHE A 90 6.38 -5.17 -6.63
CA PHE A 90 5.44 -4.58 -5.68
C PHE A 90 4.08 -5.24 -5.77
N TYR A 91 3.58 -5.45 -6.99
CA TYR A 91 2.30 -6.13 -7.20
C TYR A 91 2.31 -7.55 -6.60
N GLU A 92 3.38 -8.32 -6.85
CA GLU A 92 3.57 -9.65 -6.27
C GLU A 92 3.64 -9.62 -4.74
N ALA A 93 4.42 -8.71 -4.16
CA ALA A 93 4.46 -8.50 -2.71
C ALA A 93 3.08 -8.15 -2.13
N GLY A 94 2.26 -7.41 -2.89
CA GLY A 94 0.87 -7.16 -2.58
C GLY A 94 0.02 -8.43 -2.56
N LEU A 95 0.15 -9.29 -3.59
CA LEU A 95 -0.56 -10.58 -3.64
C LEU A 95 -0.20 -11.45 -2.42
N LEU A 96 1.09 -11.58 -2.10
CA LEU A 96 1.58 -12.31 -0.93
C LEU A 96 1.05 -11.73 0.38
N THR A 97 0.93 -10.41 0.47
CA THR A 97 0.28 -9.75 1.61
C THR A 97 -1.20 -10.11 1.72
N GLY A 98 -1.92 -10.15 0.59
CA GLY A 98 -3.30 -10.62 0.54
C GLY A 98 -3.43 -12.06 1.04
N ASP A 99 -2.53 -12.96 0.63
CA ASP A 99 -2.49 -14.34 1.12
C ASP A 99 -2.25 -14.42 2.63
N TYR A 100 -1.31 -13.64 3.15
CA TYR A 100 -1.07 -13.54 4.57
C TYR A 100 -2.33 -13.08 5.32
N ILE A 101 -3.03 -12.06 4.83
CA ILE A 101 -4.26 -11.53 5.45
C ILE A 101 -5.37 -12.59 5.45
N LEU A 102 -5.56 -13.28 4.32
CA LEU A 102 -6.54 -14.37 4.20
C LEU A 102 -6.21 -15.54 5.13
N ALA A 103 -4.94 -15.87 5.33
CA ALA A 103 -4.55 -16.97 6.20
C ALA A 103 -4.63 -16.60 7.69
N ASN A 104 -4.26 -15.37 8.05
CA ASN A 104 -3.94 -15.02 9.44
C ASN A 104 -4.83 -13.94 10.06
N ARG A 105 -5.57 -13.16 9.26
CA ARG A 105 -6.29 -11.96 9.75
C ARG A 105 -7.79 -11.98 9.48
N ILE A 106 -8.25 -12.74 8.50
CA ILE A 106 -9.69 -12.92 8.21
C ILE A 106 -10.11 -14.34 8.64
N PRO A 107 -10.94 -14.50 9.68
CA PRO A 107 -11.38 -15.82 10.14
C PRO A 107 -12.07 -16.64 9.04
N LYS A 108 -11.83 -17.96 9.00
CA LYS A 108 -12.40 -18.86 7.98
C LYS A 108 -13.94 -18.80 7.88
N PRO A 109 -14.72 -18.71 8.99
CA PRO A 109 -16.17 -18.55 8.89
C PRO A 109 -16.58 -17.27 8.16
N ALA A 110 -15.88 -16.15 8.43
CA ALA A 110 -16.14 -14.89 7.75
C ALA A 110 -15.84 -14.98 6.25
N GLN A 111 -14.77 -15.69 5.86
CA GLN A 111 -14.47 -15.94 4.44
C GLN A 111 -15.57 -16.77 3.75
N VAL A 112 -16.07 -17.81 4.42
CA VAL A 112 -17.18 -18.63 3.89
C VAL A 112 -18.42 -17.79 3.68
N ILE A 113 -18.80 -16.98 4.67
CA ILE A 113 -19.96 -16.07 4.56
C ILE A 113 -19.78 -15.11 3.37
N LEU A 114 -18.62 -14.46 3.26
CA LEU A 114 -18.36 -13.52 2.16
C LEU A 114 -18.47 -14.19 0.78
N LYS A 115 -17.95 -15.41 0.63
CA LYS A 115 -18.02 -16.16 -0.63
C LYS A 115 -19.42 -16.63 -1.01
N LEU A 116 -20.34 -16.74 -0.04
CA LEU A 116 -21.74 -17.11 -0.28
C LEU A 116 -22.63 -15.89 -0.59
N LEU A 117 -22.19 -14.70 -0.22
CA LEU A 117 -22.95 -13.47 -0.47
C LEU A 117 -22.94 -13.12 -1.98
N PRO A 118 -24.01 -12.49 -2.49
CA PRO A 118 -23.96 -11.85 -3.79
C PRO A 118 -22.81 -10.86 -3.87
N ARG A 119 -22.12 -10.80 -5.03
CA ARG A 119 -20.92 -9.97 -5.26
C ARG A 119 -21.01 -8.60 -4.61
N GLY A 120 -22.09 -7.86 -4.85
CA GLY A 120 -22.25 -6.50 -4.32
C GLY A 120 -22.22 -6.39 -2.81
N LEU A 121 -22.85 -7.35 -2.12
CA LEU A 121 -22.87 -7.40 -0.67
C LEU A 121 -21.52 -7.82 -0.12
N ALA A 122 -20.87 -8.82 -0.75
CA ALA A 122 -19.51 -9.24 -0.40
C ALA A 122 -18.50 -8.08 -0.54
N THR A 123 -18.52 -7.37 -1.67
CA THR A 123 -17.68 -6.19 -1.92
C THR A 123 -17.92 -5.11 -0.87
N ARG A 124 -19.18 -4.79 -0.55
CA ARG A 124 -19.51 -3.78 0.48
C ARG A 124 -19.01 -4.18 1.86
N ALA A 125 -19.28 -5.42 2.28
CA ALA A 125 -18.87 -5.92 3.58
C ALA A 125 -17.35 -5.98 3.72
N LEU A 126 -16.65 -6.50 2.72
CA LEU A 126 -15.18 -6.55 2.69
C LEU A 126 -14.58 -5.14 2.72
N THR A 127 -15.11 -4.21 1.93
CA THR A 127 -14.64 -2.81 1.90
C THR A 127 -14.79 -2.13 3.26
N ALA A 128 -15.93 -2.34 3.93
CA ALA A 128 -16.16 -1.81 5.28
C ALA A 128 -15.15 -2.40 6.29
N ALA A 129 -14.84 -3.69 6.20
CA ALA A 129 -13.83 -4.32 7.05
C ALA A 129 -12.42 -3.77 6.78
N ILE A 130 -12.02 -3.63 5.50
CA ILE A 130 -10.74 -3.02 5.10
C ILE A 130 -10.63 -1.61 5.66
N GLY A 131 -11.68 -0.80 5.56
CA GLY A 131 -11.72 0.56 6.10
C GLY A 131 -11.45 0.62 7.62
N LYS A 132 -12.04 -0.30 8.40
CA LYS A 132 -11.80 -0.39 9.86
C LYS A 132 -10.36 -0.75 10.22
N HIS A 133 -9.64 -1.45 9.34
CA HIS A 133 -8.26 -1.87 9.55
C HIS A 133 -7.24 -1.02 8.78
N ALA A 134 -7.67 0.07 8.15
CA ALA A 134 -6.82 0.85 7.26
C ALA A 134 -5.60 1.46 7.92
N TRP A 135 -5.70 1.79 9.21
CA TRP A 135 -4.56 2.27 10.00
C TRP A 135 -3.35 1.34 9.93
N THR A 136 -3.55 0.03 9.70
CA THR A 136 -2.45 -0.95 9.61
C THR A 136 -1.64 -0.85 8.32
N PHE A 137 -2.17 -0.27 7.25
CA PHE A 137 -1.48 -0.19 5.97
C PHE A 137 -1.37 1.22 5.40
N ALA A 138 -2.20 2.17 5.87
CA ALA A 138 -2.16 3.56 5.43
C ALA A 138 -1.09 4.37 6.19
N GLY A 139 -0.62 3.91 7.35
CA GLY A 139 0.33 4.65 8.18
C GLY A 139 -0.23 6.03 8.56
N SER A 140 0.53 7.09 8.26
CA SER A 140 0.09 8.49 8.38
C SER A 140 -0.83 8.97 7.24
N GLY A 141 -1.08 8.13 6.24
CA GLY A 141 -2.09 8.35 5.21
C GLY A 141 -3.51 8.06 5.68
N SER A 142 -4.47 8.27 4.80
CA SER A 142 -5.87 7.95 5.06
C SER A 142 -6.47 7.15 3.91
N PHE A 143 -7.27 6.14 4.26
CA PHE A 143 -7.98 5.31 3.31
C PHE A 143 -9.44 5.73 3.24
N ARG A 144 -10.01 5.70 2.02
CA ARG A 144 -11.43 5.92 1.78
C ARG A 144 -11.93 4.98 0.69
N ALA A 145 -13.13 4.45 0.87
CA ALA A 145 -13.88 3.83 -0.23
C ALA A 145 -14.79 4.89 -0.86
N VAL A 146 -14.55 5.25 -2.11
CA VAL A 146 -15.36 6.24 -2.85
C VAL A 146 -16.63 5.58 -3.38
N SER A 147 -16.50 4.35 -3.88
CA SER A 147 -17.63 3.53 -4.31
C SER A 147 -17.31 2.05 -4.13
N THR A 148 -18.34 1.23 -3.94
CA THR A 148 -18.23 -0.23 -3.94
C THR A 148 -18.78 -0.86 -5.21
N GLN A 149 -19.46 -0.07 -6.06
CA GLN A 149 -20.03 -0.48 -7.34
C GLN A 149 -20.12 0.76 -8.28
N PRO A 150 -19.19 0.94 -9.24
CA PRO A 150 -17.93 0.19 -9.39
C PRO A 150 -17.01 0.36 -8.17
N LEU A 151 -16.12 -0.61 -7.92
CA LEU A 151 -15.21 -0.54 -6.78
C LEU A 151 -14.14 0.52 -7.01
N VAL A 152 -14.10 1.53 -6.15
CA VAL A 152 -13.15 2.65 -6.19
C VAL A 152 -12.64 2.91 -4.78
N LEU A 153 -11.34 2.73 -4.58
CA LEU A 153 -10.65 2.93 -3.32
C LEU A 153 -9.64 4.06 -3.46
N GLU A 154 -9.39 4.79 -2.38
CA GLU A 154 -8.42 5.87 -2.34
C GLU A 154 -7.53 5.78 -1.11
N ILE A 155 -6.25 6.13 -1.30
CA ILE A 155 -5.29 6.34 -0.22
C ILE A 155 -4.66 7.73 -0.40
N ALA A 156 -5.05 8.67 0.46
CA ALA A 156 -4.43 9.98 0.51
C ALA A 156 -3.15 9.94 1.35
N ASN A 157 -2.15 10.74 0.97
CA ASN A 157 -0.89 10.85 1.68
C ASN A 157 -0.17 9.48 1.87
N SER A 158 -0.33 8.60 0.87
CA SER A 158 0.18 7.22 0.86
C SER A 158 1.69 7.17 1.18
N PRO A 159 2.12 6.36 2.16
CA PRO A 159 3.55 6.22 2.46
C PRO A 159 4.32 5.65 1.25
N LEU A 160 3.70 4.88 0.38
CA LEU A 160 4.43 4.21 -0.72
C LEU A 160 4.89 5.17 -1.82
N CYS A 161 4.25 6.32 -1.97
CA CYS A 161 4.54 7.31 -3.01
C CYS A 161 4.73 8.75 -2.51
N ARG A 162 4.42 9.06 -1.24
CA ARG A 162 4.53 10.43 -0.73
C ARG A 162 5.95 10.96 -0.82
N GLY A 163 6.08 12.17 -1.36
CA GLY A 163 7.37 12.84 -1.55
C GLY A 163 8.17 12.28 -2.73
N GLU A 164 7.60 11.38 -3.53
CA GLU A 164 8.13 10.96 -4.82
C GLU A 164 7.54 11.82 -5.94
N THR A 165 8.24 11.86 -7.07
CA THR A 165 7.71 12.34 -8.35
C THR A 165 8.04 11.30 -9.41
N ALA A 166 7.05 10.90 -10.22
CA ALA A 166 7.21 9.86 -11.22
C ALA A 166 6.27 10.07 -12.41
N ASP A 167 6.63 9.51 -13.57
CA ASP A 167 5.80 9.55 -14.78
C ASP A 167 4.68 8.49 -14.76
N THR A 168 4.80 7.47 -13.89
CA THR A 168 3.86 6.36 -13.76
C THR A 168 3.47 6.10 -12.30
N PRO A 169 2.30 5.48 -12.04
CA PRO A 169 1.87 5.11 -10.70
C PRO A 169 2.89 4.22 -9.96
N LEU A 170 2.94 4.31 -8.61
CA LEU A 170 3.99 3.69 -7.78
C LEU A 170 3.46 2.73 -6.70
N CYS A 171 2.14 2.63 -6.52
CA CYS A 171 1.52 1.94 -5.39
C CYS A 171 0.97 0.56 -5.76
N ASP A 172 1.59 -0.16 -6.70
CA ASP A 172 1.17 -1.49 -7.14
C ASP A 172 1.06 -2.53 -6.01
N TYR A 173 1.79 -2.33 -4.92
CA TYR A 173 1.64 -3.12 -3.70
C TYR A 173 0.20 -3.10 -3.16
N TYR A 174 -0.44 -1.94 -3.12
CA TYR A 174 -1.85 -1.86 -2.71
C TYR A 174 -2.76 -2.48 -3.76
N ALA A 175 -2.50 -2.24 -5.05
CA ALA A 175 -3.26 -2.84 -6.14
C ALA A 175 -3.25 -4.38 -6.07
N GLY A 176 -2.08 -4.99 -5.86
CA GLY A 176 -1.93 -6.43 -5.66
C GLY A 176 -2.64 -6.94 -4.40
N THR A 177 -2.48 -6.24 -3.27
CA THR A 177 -3.13 -6.60 -2.00
C THR A 177 -4.65 -6.61 -2.15
N PHE A 178 -5.23 -5.51 -2.66
CA PHE A 178 -6.67 -5.42 -2.85
C PHE A 178 -7.15 -6.45 -3.87
N THR A 179 -6.46 -6.58 -5.01
CA THR A 179 -6.80 -7.59 -6.01
C THR A 179 -6.91 -8.96 -5.40
N ARG A 180 -5.92 -9.40 -4.59
CA ARG A 180 -5.97 -10.73 -3.97
C ARG A 180 -7.17 -10.90 -3.03
N LEU A 181 -7.47 -9.90 -2.20
CA LEU A 181 -8.57 -9.98 -1.24
C LEU A 181 -9.94 -10.02 -1.93
N TYR A 182 -10.22 -9.05 -2.82
CA TYR A 182 -11.50 -8.98 -3.52
C TYR A 182 -11.69 -10.16 -4.47
N ARG A 183 -10.63 -10.59 -5.16
CA ARG A 183 -10.65 -11.77 -6.02
C ARG A 183 -11.05 -13.04 -5.26
N THR A 184 -10.54 -13.18 -4.04
CA THR A 184 -10.77 -14.39 -3.24
C THR A 184 -12.13 -14.38 -2.56
N LEU A 185 -12.62 -13.21 -2.14
CA LEU A 185 -13.75 -13.12 -1.21
C LEU A 185 -15.02 -12.48 -1.79
N ALA A 186 -14.95 -11.83 -2.95
CA ALA A 186 -16.08 -11.08 -3.50
C ALA A 186 -16.36 -11.40 -4.97
N ASP A 187 -15.35 -11.38 -5.84
CA ASP A 187 -15.52 -11.62 -7.28
C ASP A 187 -14.23 -12.18 -7.89
N ALA A 188 -14.27 -13.41 -8.40
CA ALA A 188 -13.11 -14.09 -8.98
C ALA A 188 -12.47 -13.36 -10.18
N GLU A 189 -13.18 -12.41 -10.79
CA GLU A 189 -12.68 -11.64 -11.92
C GLU A 189 -12.11 -10.26 -11.55
N THR A 190 -12.11 -9.89 -10.27
CA THR A 190 -11.54 -8.60 -9.85
C THR A 190 -10.05 -8.48 -10.24
N ASP A 191 -9.71 -7.35 -10.86
CA ASP A 191 -8.34 -6.92 -11.20
C ASP A 191 -8.24 -5.42 -10.90
N ILE A 192 -7.69 -5.08 -9.74
CA ILE A 192 -7.60 -3.70 -9.27
C ILE A 192 -6.28 -3.08 -9.74
N ARG A 193 -6.34 -1.89 -10.33
CA ARG A 193 -5.17 -1.09 -10.74
C ARG A 193 -5.19 0.28 -10.11
N GLU A 194 -4.00 0.84 -9.92
CA GLU A 194 -3.85 2.26 -9.61
C GLU A 194 -4.09 3.08 -10.89
N THR A 195 -5.12 3.93 -10.88
CA THR A 195 -5.51 4.78 -12.03
C THR A 195 -5.11 6.24 -11.83
N SER A 196 -4.79 6.63 -10.60
CA SER A 196 -4.20 7.92 -10.25
C SER A 196 -3.24 7.72 -9.08
N CYS A 197 -2.13 8.45 -9.07
CA CYS A 197 -1.10 8.36 -8.05
C CYS A 197 -0.68 9.74 -7.57
N GLY A 198 -0.51 9.90 -6.25
CA GLY A 198 -0.04 11.15 -5.66
C GLY A 198 1.37 11.57 -6.13
N ALA A 199 2.19 10.63 -6.59
CA ALA A 199 3.52 10.93 -7.14
C ALA A 199 3.49 11.41 -8.62
N VAL A 200 2.38 11.22 -9.32
CA VAL A 200 2.24 11.64 -10.74
C VAL A 200 1.55 12.99 -10.83
N ALA A 201 0.39 13.14 -10.17
CA ALA A 201 -0.46 14.32 -10.32
C ALA A 201 -0.76 15.03 -8.98
N GLY A 202 -0.17 14.59 -7.86
CA GLY A 202 -0.59 14.99 -6.53
C GLY A 202 -1.92 14.35 -6.11
N GLY A 203 -2.43 14.71 -4.93
CA GLY A 203 -3.69 14.18 -4.41
C GLY A 203 -3.61 12.74 -3.89
N ALA A 204 -4.74 12.02 -3.95
CA ALA A 204 -4.85 10.65 -3.45
C ALA A 204 -4.53 9.62 -4.54
N CYS A 205 -3.90 8.51 -4.13
CA CYS A 205 -3.79 7.32 -4.97
C CYS A 205 -5.17 6.68 -5.13
N ARG A 206 -5.62 6.46 -6.35
CA ARG A 206 -6.94 5.89 -6.68
C ARG A 206 -6.78 4.51 -7.28
N PHE A 207 -7.53 3.55 -6.76
CA PHE A 207 -7.51 2.14 -7.16
C PHE A 207 -8.89 1.71 -7.64
N GLU A 208 -8.97 1.16 -8.84
CA GLU A 208 -10.23 0.77 -9.48
C GLU A 208 -10.17 -0.66 -9.99
N ASP A 209 -11.28 -1.38 -9.80
CA ASP A 209 -11.48 -2.66 -10.47
C ASP A 209 -11.66 -2.46 -11.98
N ARG A 210 -10.97 -3.25 -12.79
CA ARG A 210 -11.02 -3.22 -14.26
C ARG A 210 -12.23 -4.00 -14.80
N PRO A 211 -13.29 -3.35 -15.30
CA PRO A 211 -14.47 -4.05 -15.80
C PRO A 211 -14.25 -4.66 -17.20
N ASP A 212 -13.22 -4.21 -17.94
CA ASP A 212 -12.94 -4.60 -19.33
C ASP A 212 -12.49 -6.06 -19.51
N ARG A 213 -12.14 -6.75 -18.40
CA ARG A 213 -11.80 -8.17 -18.42
C ARG A 213 -12.97 -9.12 -18.12
N ARG A 214 -14.18 -8.59 -17.90
CA ARG A 214 -15.36 -9.41 -17.60
C ARG A 214 -16.00 -9.97 -18.87
N PRO A 215 -16.29 -11.29 -18.97
CA PRO A 215 -17.14 -11.83 -20.02
C PRO A 215 -18.51 -11.15 -19.99
N GLY A 216 -18.91 -10.55 -21.11
CA GLY A 216 -20.22 -9.91 -21.26
C GLY A 216 -20.31 -8.44 -20.84
N HIS A 217 -19.19 -7.69 -20.79
CA HIS A 217 -19.25 -6.23 -20.73
C HIS A 217 -19.33 -5.65 -22.16
N PRO A 218 -20.51 -5.21 -22.65
CA PRO A 218 -20.58 -4.48 -23.91
C PRO A 218 -20.03 -3.07 -23.69
N GLY A 219 -18.86 -2.76 -24.24
CA GLY A 219 -18.27 -1.42 -24.13
C GLY A 219 -16.78 -1.28 -24.45
N ALA A 220 -16.25 -2.07 -25.40
CA ALA A 220 -15.05 -1.69 -26.14
C ALA A 220 -15.46 -1.07 -27.47
#